data_AF-A0A9W6S910-F1
#
_entry.id   AF-A0A9W6S910-F1
#
_cell.length_a   1.000
_cell.length_b   1.000
_cell.length_c   1.000
_cell.angle_alpha   90.00
_cell.angle_beta   90.00
_cell.angle_gamma   90.00
#
_symmetry.space_group_name_H-M   'P 1'
#
loop_
_entity.id
_entity.type
_entity.pdbx_description
1 polymer ?
#
loop_
_entity_poly.entity_id
_entity_poly.type
_entity_poly.pdbx_seq_one_letter_code
_entity_poly.pdbx_strand_id
1 'polypeptide(L)'
;MSPRLTILPAPPPKKVKPWTADEARAFLAAARNEPLYPTFVLLLVYGLRRGELLAVGWDDVDLDDDVIRVFWQIQRVNGADTD
;
A
#
# COMPACT_ATOMS: atom_id res chain seq x y z
N MET A 1 1.54 -0.08 -45.83
CA MET A 1 2.83 -0.18 -45.11
C MET A 1 2.56 0.26 -43.67
N SER A 2 2.20 -0.67 -42.78
CA SER A 2 1.78 -0.35 -41.40
C SER A 2 3.00 -0.10 -40.51
N PRO A 3 2.98 0.91 -39.62
CA PRO A 3 4.05 1.09 -38.66
C PRO A 3 4.05 -0.10 -37.69
N ARG A 4 5.19 -0.79 -37.58
CA ARG A 4 5.40 -1.77 -36.51
C ARG A 4 5.38 -0.99 -35.19
N LEU A 5 4.44 -1.35 -34.31
CA LEU A 5 4.52 -0.99 -32.90
C LEU A 5 5.78 -1.66 -32.33
N THR A 6 6.87 -0.93 -32.22
CA THR A 6 8.04 -1.40 -31.47
C THR A 6 7.72 -1.19 -30.00
N ILE A 7 7.39 -2.28 -29.30
CA ILE A 7 7.25 -2.25 -27.84
C ILE A 7 8.65 -2.04 -27.29
N LEU A 8 8.89 -0.86 -26.71
CA LEU A 8 10.13 -0.59 -26.00
C LEU A 8 10.18 -1.53 -24.78
N PRO A 9 11.25 -2.34 -24.60
CA PRO A 9 11.33 -3.21 -23.44
C PRO A 9 11.32 -2.36 -22.18
N ALA A 10 10.41 -2.68 -21.25
CA ALA A 10 10.33 -1.97 -19.98
C ALA A 10 11.69 -2.07 -19.26
N PRO A 11 12.17 -0.98 -18.64
CA PRO A 11 13.38 -1.04 -17.84
C PRO A 11 13.23 -2.12 -16.76
N PRO A 12 14.31 -2.85 -16.44
CA PRO A 12 14.24 -3.91 -15.44
C PRO A 12 13.74 -3.34 -14.12
N PRO A 13 12.86 -4.09 -13.41
CA PRO A 13 12.29 -3.59 -12.16
C PRO A 13 13.41 -3.26 -11.17
N LYS A 14 13.30 -2.10 -10.50
CA LYS A 14 14.23 -1.75 -9.42
C LYS A 14 14.14 -2.82 -8.34
N LYS A 15 15.29 -3.38 -7.96
CA LYS A 15 15.37 -4.31 -6.83
C LYS A 15 15.05 -3.56 -5.55
N VAL A 16 13.92 -3.91 -4.93
CA VAL A 16 13.58 -3.46 -3.57
C VAL A 16 14.34 -4.35 -2.60
N LYS A 17 15.05 -3.75 -1.64
CA LYS A 17 15.62 -4.48 -0.50
C LYS A 17 14.59 -4.44 0.64
N PRO A 18 13.89 -5.54 0.95
CA PRO A 18 12.94 -5.55 2.05
C PRO A 18 13.66 -5.38 3.39
N TRP A 19 12.95 -4.83 4.37
CA TRP A 19 13.42 -4.83 5.75
C TRP A 19 13.46 -6.25 6.32
N THR A 20 14.41 -6.48 7.21
CA THR A 20 14.37 -7.62 8.12
C THR A 20 13.27 -7.42 9.17
N ALA A 21 12.91 -8.49 9.86
CA ALA A 21 11.94 -8.39 10.96
C ALA A 21 12.43 -7.45 12.08
N ASP A 22 13.73 -7.44 12.38
CA ASP A 22 14.29 -6.59 13.43
C ASP A 22 14.30 -5.11 13.02
N GLU A 23 14.59 -4.80 11.75
CA GLU A 23 14.47 -3.44 11.21
C GLU A 23 13.01 -2.95 11.27
N ALA A 24 12.04 -3.80 10.90
CA ALA A 24 10.62 -3.46 10.99
C ALA A 24 10.17 -3.24 12.45
N ARG A 25 10.64 -4.06 13.39
CA ARG A 25 10.37 -3.87 14.84
C ARG A 25 10.98 -2.58 15.36
N ALA A 26 12.22 -2.27 14.99
CA ALA A 26 12.89 -1.03 15.39
C ALA A 26 12.13 0.20 14.88
N PHE A 27 11.65 0.16 13.63
CA PHE A 27 10.80 1.20 13.08
C PHE A 27 9.49 1.39 13.86
N LEU A 28 8.76 0.30 14.15
CA LEU A 28 7.52 0.37 14.94
C LEU A 28 7.77 0.88 16.37
N ALA A 29 8.89 0.50 16.99
CA ALA A 29 9.27 1.01 18.30
C ALA A 29 9.53 2.53 18.27
N ALA A 30 10.23 3.01 17.24
CA ALA A 30 10.50 4.44 17.06
C ALA A 30 9.21 5.24 16.79
N ALA A 31 8.28 4.69 16.01
CA ALA A 31 7.03 5.35 15.65
C ALA A 31 5.95 5.28 16.74
N ARG A 32 6.21 4.66 17.90
CA ARG A 32 5.19 4.28 18.90
C ARG A 32 4.26 5.43 19.34
N ASN A 33 4.79 6.66 19.40
CA ASN A 33 4.06 7.84 19.85
C ASN A 33 3.59 8.73 18.70
N GLU A 34 3.78 8.30 17.45
CA GLU A 34 3.33 9.03 16.28
C GLU A 34 1.85 8.75 16.00
N PRO A 35 1.06 9.75 15.55
CA PRO A 35 -0.34 9.55 15.18
C PRO A 35 -0.54 8.45 14.12
N LEU A 36 0.46 8.23 13.26
CA LEU A 36 0.44 7.21 12.21
C LEU A 36 0.85 5.82 12.68
N TYR A 37 1.16 5.61 13.96
CA TYR A 37 1.55 4.29 14.47
C TYR A 37 0.58 3.17 14.09
N PRO A 38 -0.76 3.31 14.26
CA PRO A 38 -1.70 2.25 13.90
C PRO A 38 -1.64 1.90 12.40
N THR A 39 -1.49 2.91 11.54
CA THR A 39 -1.28 2.73 10.09
C THR A 39 -0.05 1.87 9.80
N PHE A 40 1.07 2.16 10.46
CA PHE A 40 2.29 1.38 10.26
C PHE A 40 2.17 -0.07 10.71
N VAL A 41 1.48 -0.31 11.82
CA VAL A 41 1.19 -1.68 12.28
C VAL A 41 0.36 -2.42 11.23
N LEU A 42 -0.70 -1.80 10.70
CA LEU A 42 -1.56 -2.41 9.69
C LEU A 42 -0.79 -2.74 8.39
N LEU A 43 0.07 -1.83 7.92
CA LEU A 43 0.88 -2.04 6.73
C LEU A 43 1.93 -3.16 6.92
N LEU A 44 2.60 -3.21 8.06
CA LEU A 44 3.73 -4.13 8.29
C LEU A 44 3.31 -5.51 8.79
N VAL A 45 2.27 -5.59 9.62
CA VAL A 45 1.85 -6.84 10.26
C VAL A 45 0.83 -7.58 9.40
N TYR A 46 -0.14 -6.87 8.84
CA TYR A 46 -1.21 -7.47 8.02
C TYR A 46 -0.95 -7.35 6.52
N GLY A 47 0.10 -6.63 6.10
CA GLY A 47 0.51 -6.55 4.71
C GLY A 47 -0.43 -5.74 3.80
N LEU A 48 -1.23 -4.84 4.38
CA LEU A 48 -2.17 -4.02 3.60
C LEU A 48 -1.43 -3.14 2.60
N ARG A 49 -2.00 -2.97 1.42
CA ARG A 49 -1.56 -1.93 0.48
C ARG A 49 -2.03 -0.57 0.99
N ARG A 50 -1.26 0.48 0.72
CA ARG A 50 -1.65 1.85 1.10
C ARG A 50 -3.05 2.24 0.61
N GLY A 51 -3.41 1.84 -0.61
CA GLY A 51 -4.74 2.11 -1.16
C GLY A 51 -5.86 1.37 -0.43
N GLU A 52 -5.59 0.14 0.06
CA GLU A 52 -6.54 -0.66 0.84
C GLU A 52 -6.76 -0.03 2.20
N LEU A 53 -5.68 0.31 2.91
CA LEU A 53 -5.76 1.00 4.20
C LEU A 53 -6.58 2.30 4.12
N LEU A 54 -6.39 3.08 3.05
CA LEU A 54 -7.11 4.33 2.83
C LEU A 54 -8.59 4.10 2.45
N ALA A 55 -8.95 2.90 1.99
CA ALA A 55 -10.30 2.57 1.57
C ALA A 55 -11.15 1.94 2.68
N VAL A 56 -10.57 1.59 3.83
CA VAL A 56 -11.30 1.02 4.96
C VAL A 56 -12.27 2.05 5.52
N GLY A 57 -13.57 1.76 5.43
CA GLY A 57 -14.62 2.53 6.08
C GLY A 57 -14.95 1.99 7.48
N TRP A 58 -15.75 2.73 8.25
CA TRP A 58 -16.22 2.26 9.56
C TRP A 58 -17.11 1.02 9.47
N ASP A 59 -17.89 0.89 8.39
CA ASP A 59 -18.75 -0.29 8.15
C ASP A 59 -17.95 -1.58 7.87
N ASP A 60 -16.65 -1.45 7.59
CA ASP A 60 -15.74 -2.58 7.35
C ASP A 60 -15.03 -3.05 8.63
N VAL A 61 -15.21 -2.34 9.75
CA VAL A 61 -14.53 -2.62 11.03
C VAL A 61 -15.54 -3.15 12.05
N ASP A 62 -15.32 -4.39 12.48
CA ASP A 62 -16.05 -5.04 13.55
C ASP A 62 -15.11 -5.17 14.76
N LEU A 63 -15.26 -4.27 15.73
CA LEU A 63 -14.44 -4.26 16.94
C LEU A 63 -14.90 -5.28 17.98
N ASP A 64 -16.12 -5.81 17.86
CA ASP A 64 -16.63 -6.82 18.79
C ASP A 64 -16.04 -8.21 18.45
N ASP A 65 -15.88 -8.48 17.14
CA ASP A 65 -15.30 -9.73 16.64
C ASP A 65 -13.80 -9.62 16.27
N ASP A 66 -13.16 -8.46 16.51
CA ASP A 66 -11.76 -8.16 16.13
C ASP A 66 -11.48 -8.37 14.62
N VAL A 67 -12.45 -8.03 13.77
CA VAL A 67 -12.36 -8.23 12.31
C VAL A 67 -12.31 -6.90 11.57
N ILE A 68 -11.37 -6.81 10.62
CA ILE A 68 -11.36 -5.77 9.59
C ILE A 68 -11.55 -6.42 8.21
N ARG A 69 -12.51 -5.91 7.45
CA ARG A 69 -12.79 -6.38 6.09
C ARG A 69 -12.09 -5.47 5.08
N VAL A 70 -11.38 -6.05 4.13
CA VAL A 70 -10.61 -5.30 3.12
C VAL A 70 -11.09 -5.69 1.74
N PHE A 71 -12.00 -4.89 1.18
CA PHE A 71 -12.62 -5.15 -0.13
C PHE A 71 -12.16 -4.20 -1.23
N TRP A 72 -11.82 -2.97 -0.85
CA TRP A 72 -11.60 -1.89 -1.79
C TRP A 72 -10.19 -1.31 -1.66
N GLN A 73 -9.78 -0.56 -2.67
CA GLN A 73 -8.57 0.24 -2.62
C GLN A 73 -8.80 1.58 -3.30
N ILE A 74 -8.30 2.66 -2.72
CA ILE A 74 -8.28 3.97 -3.36
C ILE A 74 -7.04 4.05 -4.25
N GLN A 75 -7.24 4.35 -5.53
CA GLN A 75 -6.16 4.61 -6.48
C GLN A 75 -6.19 6.08 -6.91
N ARG A 76 -5.01 6.70 -6.94
CA ARG A 76 -4.86 8.01 -7.56
C ARG A 76 -4.74 7.83 -9.06
N VAL A 77 -5.75 8.26 -9.80
CA VAL A 77 -5.69 8.36 -11.27
C VAL A 77 -5.21 9.76 -11.60
N ASN A 78 -3.99 9.89 -12.12
CA ASN A 78 -3.57 11.15 -12.73
C ASN A 78 -4.30 11.24 -14.07
N GLY A 79 -5.29 12.14 -14.17
CA GLY A 79 -5.87 12.48 -15.46
C GLY A 79 -4.77 13.08 -16.32
N ALA A 80 -4.37 12.38 -17.38
CA ALA A 80 -3.91 13.11 -18.54
C ALA A 80 -5.18 13.72 -19.13
N ASP A 81 -5.48 14.96 -18.75
CA ASP A 81 -6.40 15.78 -19.54
C ASP A 81 -5.81 15.79 -20.96
N THR A 82 -6.40 14.93 -21.78
CA THR A 82 -6.12 14.86 -23.20
C THR A 82 -7.30 15.59 -23.82
N ASP A 83 -7.18 16.92 -23.86
CA ASP A 83 -7.80 17.71 -24.92
C ASP A 83 -7.04 17.48 -26.24
#